data_AF-A0A8K0TQK6-F1
#
_entry.id   AF-A0A8K0TQK6-F1
#
_cell.length_a   1.000
_cell.length_b   1.000
_cell.length_c   1.000
_cell.angle_alpha   90.00
_cell.angle_beta   90.00
_cell.angle_gamma   90.00
#
_symmetry.space_group_name_H-M   'P 1'
#
loop_
_entity.id
_entity.type
_entity.pdbx_description
1 polymer ?
#
loop_
_entity_poly.entity_id
_entity_poly.type
_entity_poly.pdbx_seq_one_letter_code
_entity_poly.pdbx_strand_id
1 'polypeptide(L)'
;MKTVGSLLVAMLAGSVAASPKVPVPQEKPQTELSAAVAPMAVSMSTLRAKKLAQFEKNEAEGLYDLDAYQLQSATPCANGTAGEYKCHNVDLKGFLRHQDMQSRTRVGNDVWGWVGGGREFGLVGQSDGTAFVEVLEDGSLQYIGRLNTQTVASSWRDIKVIGNFAYIGSEAPDHGLQIFDLRKLLSVDPANPVTFSNRNDLTAHFTGFGSSHNIVANEETNTVFAVGTATHLSCRGGLWMIDVSNPARPQDAGCVNQDGYVHDAQCVIYNGPMRQYHGKEICFNYNEDTLTIVDITRRALPVQLSRTTYVGATYTHQGWLATDDHRYLLLDDELDEQEANGEASDGHTTTYVVDITDLTWPVFRGVYKSPVRSIDHNQYIIDGIAYQSNYGSGLRIVDVSSITDDDSGAGFEEIAYFDVRPEDDGAPGGGEVTFNGAWSVYPYLPSGHLLVNSIERGLFSLKHNA
;
A
#
# COMPACT_ATOMS: atom_id res chain seq x y z
N MET A 1 -8.75 -64.66 71.85
CA MET A 1 -8.23 -65.87 71.19
C MET A 1 -8.34 -65.69 69.68
N LYS A 2 -7.22 -65.92 68.99
CA LYS A 2 -6.94 -66.19 67.55
C LYS A 2 -8.10 -66.23 66.52
N THR A 3 -7.86 -65.51 65.40
CA THR A 3 -8.05 -65.80 63.93
C THR A 3 -9.29 -66.60 63.47
N VAL A 4 -9.95 -66.33 62.33
CA VAL A 4 -9.53 -66.26 60.91
C VAL A 4 -10.65 -65.57 60.10
N GLY A 5 -10.35 -64.94 58.97
CA GLY A 5 -11.30 -64.19 58.12
C GLY A 5 -12.03 -64.99 57.03
N SER A 6 -12.79 -64.27 56.20
CA SER A 6 -13.03 -64.54 54.77
C SER A 6 -13.76 -63.37 54.11
N LEU A 7 -13.34 -63.05 52.88
CA LEU A 7 -13.92 -62.08 51.95
C LEU A 7 -15.33 -62.48 51.50
N LEU A 8 -16.21 -61.51 51.27
CA LEU A 8 -17.05 -61.48 50.07
C LEU A 8 -17.45 -60.03 49.72
N VAL A 9 -17.27 -59.70 48.45
CA VAL A 9 -17.55 -58.40 47.83
C VAL A 9 -19.04 -58.31 47.49
N ALA A 10 -19.67 -57.18 47.81
CA ALA A 10 -20.97 -56.80 47.26
C ALA A 10 -20.97 -55.30 46.91
N MET A 11 -21.22 -55.02 45.64
CA MET A 11 -21.25 -53.70 45.00
C MET A 11 -22.44 -52.88 45.48
N LEU A 12 -22.21 -51.59 45.77
CA LEU A 12 -23.22 -50.53 45.81
C LEU A 12 -22.53 -49.17 45.59
N ALA A 13 -23.28 -48.26 44.97
CA ALA A 13 -22.98 -46.85 44.63
C ALA A 13 -22.52 -46.65 43.18
N GLY A 14 -23.10 -45.75 42.40
CA GLY A 14 -24.17 -44.78 42.63
C GLY A 14 -24.35 -44.04 41.31
N SER A 15 -25.60 -43.75 40.95
CA SER A 15 -25.94 -42.98 39.75
C SER A 15 -25.30 -41.59 39.83
N VAL A 16 -24.29 -41.34 38.99
CA VAL A 16 -23.72 -40.00 38.80
C VAL A 16 -24.69 -39.22 37.91
N ALA A 17 -25.29 -38.17 38.48
CA ALA A 17 -26.04 -37.18 37.74
C ALA A 17 -25.12 -36.54 36.69
N ALA A 18 -25.52 -36.59 35.41
CA ALA A 18 -24.85 -35.89 34.34
C ALA A 18 -24.91 -34.38 34.61
N SER A 19 -23.76 -33.77 34.87
CA SER A 19 -23.64 -32.31 34.81
C SER A 19 -23.84 -31.88 33.35
N PRO A 20 -24.60 -30.81 33.06
CA PRO A 20 -24.68 -30.29 31.71
C PRO A 20 -23.27 -29.84 31.33
N LYS A 21 -22.68 -30.50 30.33
CA LYS A 21 -21.45 -30.02 29.70
C LYS A 21 -21.77 -28.64 29.13
N VAL A 22 -21.22 -27.61 29.76
CA VAL A 22 -21.04 -26.32 29.10
C VAL A 22 -20.34 -26.63 27.77
N PRO A 23 -20.85 -26.17 26.61
CA PRO A 23 -20.11 -26.31 25.37
C PRO A 23 -18.78 -25.60 25.58
N VAL A 24 -17.69 -26.36 25.64
CA VAL A 24 -16.37 -25.79 25.42
C VAL A 24 -16.44 -25.19 24.02
N PRO A 25 -16.16 -23.89 23.83
CA PRO A 25 -16.04 -23.33 22.50
C PRO A 25 -15.06 -24.23 21.75
N GLN A 26 -15.49 -24.83 20.64
CA GLN A 26 -14.53 -25.45 19.75
C GLN A 26 -13.53 -24.35 19.40
N GLU A 27 -12.25 -24.56 19.74
CA GLU A 27 -11.16 -23.76 19.18
C GLU A 27 -11.41 -23.74 17.67
N LYS A 28 -11.73 -22.55 17.13
CA LYS A 28 -11.67 -22.31 15.68
C LYS A 28 -10.28 -22.78 15.24
N PRO A 29 -10.12 -23.44 14.07
CA PRO A 29 -8.80 -23.85 13.63
C PRO A 29 -7.90 -22.61 13.63
N GLN A 30 -6.80 -22.65 14.38
CA GLN A 30 -5.71 -21.70 14.16
C GLN A 30 -5.37 -21.78 12.67
N THR A 31 -5.59 -20.72 11.92
CA THR A 31 -5.24 -20.68 10.50
C THR A 31 -3.75 -20.95 10.37
N GLU A 32 -3.40 -22.01 9.64
CA GLU A 32 -2.02 -22.50 9.43
C GLU A 32 -1.22 -21.59 8.48
N LEU A 33 -1.25 -20.26 8.67
CA LEU A 33 -0.49 -19.31 7.84
C LEU A 33 0.98 -19.17 8.26
N SER A 34 1.38 -19.82 9.36
CA SER A 34 2.78 -19.84 9.79
C SER A 34 3.64 -20.66 8.83
N ALA A 35 4.72 -20.07 8.33
CA ALA A 35 5.70 -20.77 7.51
C ALA A 35 7.14 -20.56 8.02
N ALA A 36 8.01 -21.53 7.73
CA ALA A 36 9.44 -21.43 8.04
C ALA A 36 10.25 -20.85 6.87
N VAL A 37 9.72 -20.92 5.64
CA VAL A 37 10.35 -20.51 4.38
C VAL A 37 9.27 -20.05 3.39
N ALA A 38 9.64 -19.17 2.44
CA ALA A 38 8.83 -18.80 1.28
C ALA A 38 9.42 -19.39 -0.01
N PRO A 39 9.15 -20.67 -0.34
CA PRO A 39 9.76 -21.31 -1.50
C PRO A 39 9.27 -20.74 -2.84
N MET A 40 8.14 -20.03 -2.84
CA MET A 40 7.53 -19.41 -4.00
C MET A 40 7.81 -17.91 -4.10
N ALA A 41 8.55 -17.33 -3.14
CA ALA A 41 8.89 -15.92 -3.18
C ALA A 41 9.70 -15.59 -4.43
N VAL A 42 9.35 -14.48 -5.09
CA VAL A 42 10.00 -14.01 -6.30
C VAL A 42 10.76 -12.72 -6.04
N SER A 43 11.89 -12.55 -6.72
CA SER A 43 12.64 -11.30 -6.62
C SER A 43 11.95 -10.17 -7.39
N MET A 44 12.34 -8.94 -7.09
CA MET A 44 11.86 -7.74 -7.75
C MET A 44 12.28 -7.69 -9.21
N SER A 45 13.42 -8.30 -9.54
CA SER A 45 13.81 -8.44 -10.94
C SER A 45 12.83 -9.30 -11.74
N THR A 46 12.25 -10.34 -11.11
CA THR A 46 11.22 -11.19 -11.70
C THR A 46 9.89 -10.45 -11.80
N LEU A 47 9.43 -9.81 -10.72
CA LEU A 47 8.20 -9.01 -10.72
C LEU A 47 8.25 -7.92 -11.80
N ARG A 48 9.33 -7.12 -11.86
CA ARG A 48 9.48 -6.09 -12.90
C ARG A 48 9.49 -6.66 -14.30
N ALA A 49 10.13 -7.80 -14.53
CA ALA A 49 10.12 -8.44 -15.86
C ALA A 49 8.68 -8.79 -16.29
N LYS A 50 7.83 -9.24 -15.37
CA LYS A 50 6.40 -9.50 -15.62
C LYS A 50 5.63 -8.21 -15.91
N LYS A 51 5.80 -7.16 -15.08
CA LYS A 51 5.16 -5.85 -15.31
C LYS A 51 5.56 -5.26 -16.65
N LEU A 52 6.85 -5.27 -17.00
CA LEU A 52 7.35 -4.76 -18.29
C LEU A 52 6.80 -5.54 -19.47
N ALA A 53 6.74 -6.87 -19.41
CA ALA A 53 6.15 -7.67 -20.48
C ALA A 53 4.66 -7.33 -20.70
N GLN A 54 3.90 -7.09 -19.62
CA GLN A 54 2.52 -6.62 -19.74
C GLN A 54 2.45 -5.20 -20.29
N PHE A 55 3.32 -4.28 -19.86
CA PHE A 55 3.33 -2.90 -20.35
C PHE A 55 3.71 -2.81 -21.84
N GLU A 56 4.63 -3.64 -22.32
CA GLU A 56 4.96 -3.76 -23.76
C GLU A 56 3.74 -4.25 -24.55
N LYS A 57 2.98 -5.21 -24.01
CA LYS A 57 1.71 -5.65 -24.62
C LYS A 57 0.67 -4.53 -24.65
N ASN A 58 0.49 -3.82 -23.53
CA ASN A 58 -0.44 -2.69 -23.43
C ASN A 58 -0.10 -1.59 -24.44
N GLU A 59 1.20 -1.28 -24.60
CA GLU A 59 1.67 -0.30 -25.59
C GLU A 59 1.36 -0.77 -27.02
N ALA A 60 1.61 -2.05 -27.33
CA ALA A 60 1.29 -2.62 -28.65
C ALA A 60 -0.22 -2.65 -28.95
N GLU A 61 -1.06 -2.71 -27.92
CA GLU A 61 -2.52 -2.64 -28.01
C GLU A 61 -3.07 -1.20 -28.01
N GLY A 62 -2.20 -0.19 -27.87
CA GLY A 62 -2.56 1.22 -27.94
C GLY A 62 -3.15 1.80 -26.65
N LEU A 63 -3.00 1.13 -25.50
CA LEU A 63 -3.54 1.61 -24.22
C LEU A 63 -2.90 2.93 -23.78
N TYR A 64 -1.69 3.24 -24.25
CA TYR A 64 -1.00 4.50 -23.97
C TYR A 64 -1.03 5.47 -25.16
N ASP A 65 -1.88 5.25 -26.16
CA ASP A 65 -2.00 6.15 -27.30
C ASP A 65 -2.65 7.48 -26.91
N LEU A 66 -2.33 8.53 -27.68
CA LEU A 66 -2.99 9.82 -27.51
C LEU A 66 -4.49 9.66 -27.80
N ASP A 67 -5.32 10.16 -26.89
CA ASP A 67 -6.78 10.07 -26.95
C ASP A 67 -7.36 8.64 -26.91
N ALA A 68 -6.60 7.66 -26.39
CA ALA A 68 -7.11 6.30 -26.14
C ALA A 68 -8.33 6.30 -25.20
N TYR A 69 -8.35 7.23 -24.24
CA TYR A 69 -9.45 7.41 -23.28
C TYR A 69 -10.16 8.75 -23.47
N GLN A 70 -11.46 8.75 -23.21
CA GLN A 70 -12.29 9.95 -23.23
C GLN A 70 -12.30 10.64 -21.87
N LEU A 71 -12.43 11.98 -21.88
CA LEU A 71 -12.70 12.74 -20.67
C LEU A 71 -14.06 12.31 -20.08
N GLN A 72 -14.11 12.25 -18.75
CA GLN A 72 -15.28 11.82 -18.00
C GLN A 72 -15.80 12.98 -17.19
N SER A 73 -17.11 13.19 -17.21
CA SER A 73 -17.76 14.18 -16.36
C SER A 73 -18.02 13.63 -14.97
N ALA A 74 -18.14 14.53 -13.98
CA ALA A 74 -18.66 14.16 -12.67
C ALA A 74 -19.99 13.42 -12.81
N THR A 75 -20.05 12.20 -12.27
CA THR A 75 -21.18 11.30 -12.45
C THR A 75 -21.43 10.57 -11.13
N PRO A 76 -22.63 10.73 -10.52
CA PRO A 76 -22.99 9.95 -9.35
C PRO A 76 -23.03 8.46 -9.65
N CYS A 77 -22.68 7.64 -8.67
CA CYS A 77 -22.89 6.21 -8.73
C CYS A 77 -24.39 5.91 -8.62
N ALA A 78 -25.00 5.51 -9.72
CA ALA A 78 -26.42 5.23 -9.79
C ALA A 78 -26.67 3.91 -10.51
N ASN A 79 -27.40 3.00 -9.86
CA ASN A 79 -27.69 1.66 -10.39
C ASN A 79 -26.42 0.85 -10.71
N GLY A 80 -25.36 1.01 -9.91
CA GLY A 80 -24.13 0.23 -10.00
C GLY A 80 -23.08 0.77 -10.97
N THR A 81 -23.30 1.93 -11.60
CA THR A 81 -22.29 2.58 -12.47
C THR A 81 -22.22 4.09 -12.31
N ALA A 82 -21.05 4.65 -12.62
CA ALA A 82 -20.79 6.07 -12.77
C ALA A 82 -20.13 6.29 -14.14
N GLY A 83 -20.97 6.53 -15.16
CA GLY A 83 -20.52 6.49 -16.54
C GLY A 83 -20.30 5.05 -17.00
N GLU A 84 -19.11 4.74 -17.50
CA GLU A 84 -18.71 3.38 -17.89
C GLU A 84 -18.19 2.53 -16.73
N TYR A 85 -17.84 3.16 -15.61
CA TYR A 85 -17.20 2.51 -14.47
C TYR A 85 -18.23 1.87 -13.56
N LYS A 86 -18.07 0.59 -13.20
CA LYS A 86 -18.85 0.00 -12.12
C LYS A 86 -18.49 0.64 -10.79
N CYS A 87 -19.48 0.82 -9.93
CA CYS A 87 -19.28 1.42 -8.62
C CYS A 87 -20.33 0.95 -7.62
N HIS A 88 -20.01 1.09 -6.34
CA HIS A 88 -20.95 0.96 -5.24
C HIS A 88 -20.60 2.03 -4.20
N ASN A 89 -21.56 2.93 -3.91
CA ASN A 89 -21.40 4.03 -2.95
C ASN A 89 -20.20 4.97 -3.20
N VAL A 90 -19.63 5.00 -4.41
CA VAL A 90 -18.53 5.92 -4.75
C VAL A 90 -18.85 6.70 -6.02
N ASP A 91 -18.99 8.01 -5.90
CA ASP A 91 -19.22 8.90 -7.05
C ASP A 91 -17.93 9.25 -7.77
N LEU A 92 -18.01 9.43 -9.10
CA LEU A 92 -16.98 10.10 -9.88
C LEU A 92 -17.15 11.61 -9.78
N LYS A 93 -16.15 12.32 -9.27
CA LYS A 93 -16.17 13.78 -9.08
C LYS A 93 -15.34 14.53 -10.10
N GLY A 94 -14.25 13.93 -10.58
CA GLY A 94 -13.40 14.51 -11.60
C GLY A 94 -12.50 13.47 -12.23
N PHE A 95 -12.05 13.74 -13.46
CA PHE A 95 -11.11 12.89 -14.17
C PHE A 95 -10.20 13.74 -15.06
N LEU A 96 -8.89 13.47 -15.00
CA LEU A 96 -7.90 14.02 -15.92
C LEU A 96 -7.09 12.88 -16.52
N ARG A 97 -7.00 12.84 -17.85
CA ARG A 97 -6.13 11.88 -18.52
C ARG A 97 -4.68 12.28 -18.32
N HIS A 98 -3.76 11.33 -18.43
CA HIS A 98 -2.33 11.63 -18.31
C HIS A 98 -1.85 12.72 -19.28
N GLN A 99 -2.41 12.76 -20.50
CA GLN A 99 -2.12 13.78 -21.49
C GLN A 99 -2.67 15.18 -21.14
N ASP A 100 -3.77 15.25 -20.39
CA ASP A 100 -4.34 16.53 -19.94
C ASP A 100 -3.44 17.17 -18.87
N MET A 101 -2.65 16.34 -18.18
CA MET A 101 -1.55 16.73 -17.28
C MET A 101 -0.18 16.83 -18.00
N GLN A 102 -0.21 16.94 -19.34
CA GLN A 102 0.95 17.10 -20.21
C GLN A 102 1.99 15.98 -20.19
N SER A 103 1.63 14.77 -19.73
CA SER A 103 2.53 13.61 -19.91
C SER A 103 2.58 13.19 -21.37
N ARG A 104 3.80 12.93 -21.82
CA ARG A 104 4.10 12.44 -23.17
C ARG A 104 4.06 10.93 -23.25
N THR A 105 4.36 10.24 -22.16
CA THR A 105 4.35 8.78 -22.08
C THR A 105 2.96 8.25 -21.77
N ARG A 106 2.12 9.01 -21.06
CA ARG A 106 0.75 8.61 -20.66
C ARG A 106 0.70 7.33 -19.82
N VAL A 107 1.71 7.13 -18.98
CA VAL A 107 1.80 6.02 -18.04
C VAL A 107 1.89 6.58 -16.62
N GLY A 108 0.91 6.24 -15.78
CA GLY A 108 0.80 6.65 -14.38
C GLY A 108 1.47 5.69 -13.42
N ASN A 109 1.76 6.19 -12.21
CA ASN A 109 2.19 5.41 -11.05
C ASN A 109 1.63 6.05 -9.77
N ASP A 110 2.44 6.24 -8.72
CA ASP A 110 1.96 6.65 -7.41
C ASP A 110 1.13 7.96 -7.42
N VAL A 111 0.34 8.18 -6.37
CA VAL A 111 -0.38 9.42 -6.12
C VAL A 111 -0.28 9.78 -4.64
N TRP A 112 -0.02 11.06 -4.38
CA TRP A 112 -0.04 11.63 -3.04
C TRP A 112 -0.85 12.91 -3.01
N GLY A 113 -0.98 13.52 -1.84
CA GLY A 113 -1.69 14.78 -1.68
C GLY A 113 -0.98 15.78 -0.77
N TRP A 114 -1.39 17.03 -0.89
CA TRP A 114 -0.92 18.12 -0.04
C TRP A 114 -2.01 19.17 0.16
N VAL A 115 -2.08 19.72 1.36
CA VAL A 115 -3.01 20.79 1.71
C VAL A 115 -2.20 22.04 2.06
N GLY A 116 -2.52 23.15 1.41
CA GLY A 116 -1.80 24.40 1.61
C GLY A 116 -2.61 25.63 1.25
N GLY A 117 -2.56 26.66 2.10
CA GLY A 117 -3.30 27.91 1.86
C GLY A 117 -4.82 27.74 1.77
N GLY A 118 -5.38 26.70 2.38
CA GLY A 118 -6.81 26.36 2.31
C GLY A 118 -7.24 25.65 1.02
N ARG A 119 -6.28 25.22 0.18
CA ARG A 119 -6.50 24.49 -1.07
C ARG A 119 -5.95 23.07 -0.95
N GLU A 120 -6.52 22.15 -1.72
CA GLU A 120 -6.15 20.73 -1.74
C GLU A 120 -5.52 20.39 -3.09
N PHE A 121 -4.43 19.62 -3.07
CA PHE A 121 -3.68 19.27 -4.26
C PHE A 121 -3.38 17.78 -4.31
N GLY A 122 -3.54 17.18 -5.49
CA GLY A 122 -2.98 15.89 -5.86
C GLY A 122 -1.60 16.05 -6.50
N LEU A 123 -0.67 15.18 -6.11
CA LEU A 123 0.63 15.00 -6.71
C LEU A 123 0.59 13.68 -7.48
N VAL A 124 0.51 13.76 -8.81
CA VAL A 124 0.21 12.63 -9.67
C VAL A 124 1.49 12.14 -10.31
N GLY A 125 1.92 10.94 -9.95
CA GLY A 125 3.05 10.26 -10.54
C GLY A 125 2.76 9.83 -11.97
N GLN A 126 3.70 10.14 -12.86
CA GLN A 126 3.73 9.73 -14.26
C GLN A 126 5.14 9.26 -14.59
N SER A 127 5.29 8.42 -15.61
CA SER A 127 6.60 7.85 -15.91
C SER A 127 7.62 8.92 -16.31
N ASP A 128 7.16 10.04 -16.88
CA ASP A 128 7.97 11.19 -17.28
C ASP A 128 7.98 12.37 -16.28
N GLY A 129 7.42 12.21 -15.08
CA GLY A 129 7.49 13.23 -14.03
C GLY A 129 6.35 13.17 -13.02
N THR A 130 6.11 14.29 -12.33
CA THR A 130 5.02 14.46 -11.37
C THR A 130 4.17 15.64 -11.79
N ALA A 131 2.88 15.42 -12.03
CA ALA A 131 1.92 16.49 -12.23
C ALA A 131 1.33 16.96 -10.90
N PHE A 132 0.92 18.23 -10.86
CA PHE A 132 0.26 18.87 -9.74
C PHE A 132 -1.13 19.30 -10.18
N VAL A 133 -2.14 18.86 -9.44
CA VAL A 133 -3.55 19.10 -9.73
C VAL A 133 -4.21 19.64 -8.47
N GLU A 134 -4.96 20.73 -8.57
CA GLU A 134 -5.83 21.16 -7.48
C GLU A 134 -7.15 20.40 -7.51
N VAL A 135 -7.60 19.96 -6.33
CA VAL A 135 -8.91 19.37 -6.11
C VAL A 135 -9.83 20.46 -5.57
N LEU A 136 -10.83 20.83 -6.36
CA LEU A 136 -11.78 21.87 -5.98
C LEU A 136 -12.83 21.32 -5.01
N GLU A 137 -13.59 22.21 -4.38
CA GLU A 137 -14.60 21.85 -3.36
C GLU A 137 -15.66 20.86 -3.88
N ASP A 138 -16.01 20.95 -5.16
CA ASP A 138 -16.95 20.02 -5.80
C ASP A 138 -16.30 18.71 -6.27
N GLY A 139 -15.00 18.54 -6.01
CA GLY A 139 -14.17 17.41 -6.39
C GLY A 139 -13.68 17.44 -7.83
N SER A 140 -13.99 18.50 -8.60
CA SER A 140 -13.42 18.68 -9.93
C SER A 140 -11.91 18.96 -9.86
N LEU A 141 -11.21 18.64 -10.95
CA LEU A 141 -9.75 18.65 -11.01
C LEU A 141 -9.24 19.77 -11.91
N GLN A 142 -8.28 20.56 -11.41
CA GLN A 142 -7.64 21.63 -12.15
C GLN A 142 -6.14 21.42 -12.24
N TYR A 143 -5.62 21.19 -13.46
CA TYR A 143 -4.18 21.02 -13.67
C TYR A 143 -3.41 22.33 -13.39
N ILE A 144 -2.43 22.26 -12.50
CA ILE A 144 -1.63 23.41 -12.05
C ILE A 144 -0.27 23.44 -12.75
N GLY A 145 0.35 22.29 -12.96
CA GLY A 145 1.68 22.23 -13.56
C GLY A 145 2.34 20.89 -13.35
N ARG A 146 3.61 20.76 -13.75
CA ARG A 146 4.37 19.53 -13.59
C ARG A 146 5.84 19.78 -13.30
N LEU A 147 6.45 18.85 -12.58
CA LEU A 147 7.90 18.71 -12.45
C LEU A 147 8.33 17.50 -13.28
N ASN A 148 9.29 17.67 -14.18
CA ASN A 148 9.75 16.57 -15.03
C ASN A 148 10.63 15.59 -14.24
N THR A 149 10.67 14.32 -14.67
CA THR A 149 11.63 13.34 -14.17
C THR A 149 13.06 13.92 -14.18
N GLN A 150 13.85 13.61 -13.16
CA GLN A 150 15.20 14.15 -13.04
C GLN A 150 16.11 13.73 -14.20
N THR A 151 15.96 12.48 -14.65
CA THR A 151 16.80 11.87 -15.67
C THR A 151 15.98 11.38 -16.85
N VAL A 152 15.53 10.13 -16.82
CA VAL A 152 14.75 9.49 -17.88
C VAL A 152 13.39 9.06 -17.36
N ALA A 153 12.49 8.70 -18.27
CA ALA A 153 11.20 8.14 -17.89
C ALA A 153 11.39 6.76 -17.23
N SER A 154 10.57 6.47 -16.22
CA SER A 154 10.52 5.20 -15.51
C SER A 154 9.11 4.94 -15.05
N SER A 155 8.58 3.74 -15.25
CA SER A 155 7.25 3.37 -14.77
C SER A 155 7.16 3.38 -13.24
N TRP A 156 8.28 3.32 -12.53
CA TRP A 156 8.32 3.40 -11.06
C TRP A 156 8.79 4.76 -10.59
N ARG A 157 7.91 5.44 -9.88
CA ARG A 157 8.11 6.72 -9.20
C ARG A 157 7.16 6.74 -8.00
N ASP A 158 7.66 7.28 -6.91
CA ASP A 158 6.91 7.37 -5.67
C ASP A 158 7.09 8.75 -5.03
N ILE A 159 6.03 9.23 -4.40
CA ILE A 159 5.91 10.60 -3.89
C ILE A 159 5.47 10.54 -2.43
N LYS A 160 6.18 11.27 -1.56
CA LYS A 160 5.76 11.51 -0.19
C LYS A 160 5.91 12.99 0.15
N VAL A 161 5.12 13.45 1.12
CA VAL A 161 5.11 14.85 1.55
C VAL A 161 5.46 14.94 3.03
N ILE A 162 6.34 15.87 3.38
CA ILE A 162 6.58 16.26 4.78
C ILE A 162 6.42 17.77 4.86
N GLY A 163 5.42 18.23 5.63
CA GLY A 163 5.08 19.64 5.73
C GLY A 163 4.69 20.26 4.38
N ASN A 164 5.56 21.10 3.82
CA ASN A 164 5.31 21.82 2.55
C ASN A 164 6.21 21.34 1.39
N PHE A 165 6.88 20.20 1.55
CA PHE A 165 7.82 19.71 0.56
C PHE A 165 7.40 18.34 0.06
N ALA A 166 7.39 18.19 -1.26
CA ALA A 166 7.30 16.90 -1.92
C ALA A 166 8.71 16.32 -2.07
N TYR A 167 8.82 15.03 -1.76
CA TYR A 167 10.00 14.20 -1.97
C TYR A 167 9.61 13.19 -3.04
N ILE A 168 10.44 13.04 -4.07
CA ILE A 168 10.09 12.24 -5.25
C ILE A 168 11.28 11.34 -5.60
N GLY A 169 11.07 10.03 -5.45
CA GLY A 169 12.02 8.97 -5.83
C GLY A 169 11.62 8.29 -7.13
N SER A 170 12.54 7.59 -7.78
CA SER A 170 12.25 6.81 -8.99
C SER A 170 13.34 5.78 -9.27
N GLU A 171 12.96 4.68 -9.91
CA GLU A 171 13.91 3.67 -10.40
C GLU A 171 14.72 4.16 -11.61
N ALA A 172 14.38 5.32 -12.17
CA ALA A 172 15.16 5.92 -13.24
C ALA A 172 16.65 6.02 -12.83
N PRO A 173 17.60 5.56 -13.68
CA PRO A 173 19.02 5.63 -13.36
C PRO A 173 19.45 7.05 -12.96
N ASP A 174 20.22 7.14 -11.87
CA ASP A 174 20.74 8.38 -11.28
C ASP A 174 19.68 9.45 -10.96
N HIS A 175 18.42 9.06 -10.78
CA HIS A 175 17.31 9.98 -10.47
C HIS A 175 17.50 10.70 -9.13
N GLY A 176 17.98 10.00 -8.11
CA GLY A 176 18.07 10.49 -6.74
C GLY A 176 16.70 10.84 -6.14
N LEU A 177 16.70 11.75 -5.17
CA LEU A 177 15.51 12.31 -4.53
C LEU A 177 15.34 13.78 -4.94
N GLN A 178 14.30 14.08 -5.72
CA GLN A 178 13.92 15.47 -5.97
C GLN A 178 13.16 16.01 -4.76
N ILE A 179 13.51 17.21 -4.28
CA ILE A 179 12.82 17.90 -3.18
C ILE A 179 12.22 19.18 -3.72
N PHE A 180 10.89 19.29 -3.71
CA PHE A 180 10.15 20.39 -4.32
C PHE A 180 9.28 21.12 -3.29
N ASP A 181 9.37 22.45 -3.26
CA ASP A 181 8.53 23.30 -2.40
C ASP A 181 7.13 23.49 -2.98
N LEU A 182 6.12 22.86 -2.36
CA LEU A 182 4.75 22.85 -2.84
C LEU A 182 4.05 24.21 -2.71
N ARG A 183 4.58 25.13 -1.90
CA ARG A 183 4.02 26.50 -1.79
C ARG A 183 4.08 27.26 -3.11
N LYS A 184 4.97 26.85 -4.04
CA LYS A 184 5.03 27.40 -5.39
C LYS A 184 3.69 27.25 -6.14
N LEU A 185 2.96 26.15 -5.90
CA LEU A 185 1.67 25.87 -6.52
C LEU A 185 0.62 26.93 -6.17
N LEU A 186 0.71 27.54 -4.99
CA LEU A 186 -0.24 28.55 -4.52
C LEU A 186 -0.24 29.83 -5.36
N SER A 187 0.85 30.07 -6.11
CA SER A 187 1.05 31.27 -6.92
C SER A 187 0.80 31.06 -8.42
N VAL A 188 0.53 29.83 -8.84
CA VAL A 188 0.33 29.50 -10.25
C VAL A 188 -1.08 29.91 -10.68
N ASP A 189 -1.17 30.58 -11.84
CA ASP A 189 -2.42 30.79 -12.56
C ASP A 189 -2.77 29.50 -13.32
N PRO A 190 -3.87 28.81 -12.98
CA PRO A 190 -4.25 27.56 -13.64
C PRO A 190 -4.60 27.72 -15.13
N ALA A 191 -4.89 28.94 -15.61
CA ALA A 191 -5.04 29.19 -17.04
C ALA A 191 -3.70 29.12 -17.79
N ASN A 192 -2.58 29.20 -17.08
CA ASN A 192 -1.22 29.13 -17.59
C ASN A 192 -0.37 28.14 -16.76
N PRO A 193 -0.63 26.81 -16.85
CA PRO A 193 0.09 25.81 -16.06
C PRO A 193 1.60 25.84 -16.26
N VAL A 194 2.36 25.57 -15.20
CA VAL A 194 3.82 25.71 -15.21
C VAL A 194 4.51 24.35 -15.35
N THR A 195 5.50 24.26 -16.24
CA THR A 195 6.51 23.19 -16.18
C THR A 195 7.69 23.67 -15.35
N PHE A 196 7.82 23.15 -14.13
CA PHE A 196 8.89 23.49 -13.19
C PHE A 196 10.24 22.93 -13.65
N SER A 197 11.30 23.70 -13.47
CA SER A 197 12.65 23.34 -13.87
C SER A 197 13.36 22.52 -12.81
N ASN A 198 13.86 21.34 -13.18
CA ASN A 198 14.73 20.52 -12.31
C ASN A 198 16.00 21.25 -11.84
N ARG A 199 16.42 22.31 -12.55
CA ARG A 199 17.62 23.09 -12.21
C ARG A 199 17.32 24.25 -11.26
N ASN A 200 16.21 24.94 -11.46
CA ASN A 200 15.94 26.21 -10.79
C ASN A 200 14.81 26.11 -9.75
N ASP A 201 13.95 25.10 -9.86
CA ASP A 201 12.73 25.00 -9.05
C ASP A 201 12.79 23.97 -7.94
N LEU A 202 13.75 23.05 -7.95
CA LEU A 202 13.99 22.17 -6.83
C LEU A 202 14.56 22.95 -5.64
N THR A 203 14.07 22.61 -4.44
CA THR A 203 14.66 23.03 -3.17
C THR A 203 16.03 22.39 -2.98
N ALA A 204 16.13 21.09 -3.31
CA ALA A 204 17.37 20.33 -3.33
C ALA A 204 17.18 19.07 -4.20
N HIS A 205 18.32 18.45 -4.55
CA HIS A 205 18.38 17.15 -5.20
C HIS A 205 19.41 16.29 -4.46
N PHE A 206 18.96 15.22 -3.80
CA PHE A 206 19.85 14.29 -3.10
C PHE A 206 20.21 13.13 -4.03
N THR A 207 21.51 12.87 -4.23
CA THR A 207 22.00 11.89 -5.21
C THR A 207 22.61 10.64 -4.59
N GLY A 208 22.56 10.49 -3.26
CA GLY A 208 23.36 9.48 -2.53
C GLY A 208 23.07 8.02 -2.88
N PHE A 209 21.83 7.70 -3.28
CA PHE A 209 21.41 6.32 -3.54
C PHE A 209 21.26 5.96 -5.03
N GLY A 210 21.49 6.90 -5.95
CA GLY A 210 21.29 6.69 -7.39
C GLY A 210 19.81 6.58 -7.77
N SER A 211 19.20 5.41 -7.59
CA SER A 211 17.77 5.16 -7.85
C SER A 211 17.12 4.40 -6.69
N SER A 212 15.80 4.50 -6.57
CA SER A 212 15.00 3.83 -5.54
C SER A 212 13.71 3.30 -6.13
N HIS A 213 13.23 2.16 -5.65
CA HIS A 213 11.95 1.61 -6.08
C HIS A 213 10.79 2.48 -5.60
N ASN A 214 10.82 2.77 -4.31
CA ASN A 214 9.79 3.48 -3.58
C ASN A 214 10.47 4.43 -2.56
N ILE A 215 9.72 5.36 -2.02
CA ILE A 215 10.11 6.16 -0.87
C ILE A 215 9.02 6.13 0.21
N VAL A 216 9.46 6.07 1.46
CA VAL A 216 8.59 6.12 2.63
C VAL A 216 8.91 7.38 3.41
N ALA A 217 7.96 7.93 4.15
CA ALA A 217 8.17 9.08 5.00
C ALA A 217 7.72 8.82 6.43
N ASN A 218 8.47 9.34 7.39
CA ASN A 218 8.02 9.56 8.75
C ASN A 218 8.04 11.07 9.03
N GLU A 219 6.86 11.67 9.07
CA GLU A 219 6.70 13.11 9.26
C GLU A 219 7.13 13.54 10.67
N GLU A 220 6.92 12.70 11.69
CA GLU A 220 7.26 13.01 13.09
C GLU A 220 8.77 13.18 13.28
N THR A 221 9.58 12.43 12.53
CA THR A 221 11.05 12.48 12.60
C THR A 221 11.68 13.24 11.45
N ASN A 222 10.87 13.86 10.56
CA ASN A 222 11.32 14.51 9.33
C ASN A 222 12.31 13.63 8.54
N THR A 223 11.93 12.39 8.27
CA THR A 223 12.80 11.41 7.61
C THR A 223 12.13 10.82 6.39
N VAL A 224 12.88 10.74 5.30
CA VAL A 224 12.52 10.00 4.10
C VAL A 224 13.39 8.76 4.01
N PHE A 225 12.80 7.64 3.64
CA PHE A 225 13.47 6.36 3.46
C PHE A 225 13.40 6.00 1.99
N ALA A 226 14.54 5.89 1.31
CA ALA A 226 14.58 5.33 -0.03
C ALA A 226 14.76 3.80 0.08
N VAL A 227 13.83 3.04 -0.51
CA VAL A 227 13.83 1.57 -0.48
C VAL A 227 13.98 1.02 -1.89
N GLY A 228 14.36 -0.25 -2.00
CA GLY A 228 14.62 -0.90 -3.28
C GLY A 228 15.75 -0.25 -4.06
N THR A 229 16.72 0.33 -3.36
CA THR A 229 17.93 0.92 -3.96
C THR A 229 18.82 -0.17 -4.57
N ALA A 230 19.86 0.22 -5.32
CA ALA A 230 20.71 -0.78 -5.96
C ALA A 230 21.42 -1.69 -4.94
N THR A 231 21.31 -3.01 -5.13
CA THR A 231 21.75 -4.02 -4.15
C THR A 231 23.28 -4.11 -3.94
N HIS A 232 24.06 -3.49 -4.83
CA HIS A 232 25.52 -3.39 -4.71
C HIS A 232 25.98 -2.18 -3.87
N LEU A 233 25.07 -1.27 -3.51
CA LEU A 233 25.36 -0.13 -2.63
C LEU A 233 25.38 -0.55 -1.15
N SER A 234 25.80 0.37 -0.27
CA SER A 234 25.94 0.15 1.17
C SER A 234 24.68 -0.43 1.84
N CYS A 235 23.51 -0.03 1.34
CA CYS A 235 22.23 -0.40 1.93
C CYS A 235 21.62 -1.66 1.31
N ARG A 236 22.24 -2.23 0.27
CA ARG A 236 21.88 -3.53 -0.32
C ARG A 236 20.41 -3.65 -0.74
N GLY A 237 19.79 -2.53 -1.14
CA GLY A 237 18.36 -2.46 -1.48
C GLY A 237 17.42 -2.28 -0.29
N GLY A 238 17.93 -2.20 0.93
CA GLY A 238 17.14 -1.95 2.13
C GLY A 238 16.80 -0.48 2.34
N LEU A 239 16.39 -0.12 3.58
CA LEU A 239 15.99 1.24 3.96
C LEU A 239 17.19 2.20 4.00
N TRP A 240 17.30 3.09 3.03
CA TRP A 240 18.23 4.23 3.08
C TRP A 240 17.59 5.43 3.77
N MET A 241 18.06 5.79 4.96
CA MET A 241 17.49 6.86 5.77
C MET A 241 18.07 8.23 5.38
N ILE A 242 17.20 9.22 5.20
CA ILE A 242 17.57 10.58 4.81
C ILE A 242 16.89 11.54 5.78
N ASP A 243 17.68 12.25 6.59
CA ASP A 243 17.20 13.35 7.41
C ASP A 243 16.88 14.55 6.51
N VAL A 244 15.61 14.96 6.54
CA VAL A 244 15.08 16.08 5.76
C VAL A 244 14.52 17.19 6.63
N SER A 245 14.89 17.24 7.92
CA SER A 245 14.58 18.34 8.85
C SER A 245 15.00 19.71 8.30
N ASN A 246 16.01 19.74 7.42
CA ASN A 246 16.27 20.85 6.51
C ASN A 246 16.14 20.38 5.05
N PRO A 247 15.01 20.64 4.37
CA PRO A 247 14.77 20.17 3.00
C PRO A 247 15.72 20.79 1.96
N ALA A 248 16.36 21.93 2.27
CA ALA A 248 17.39 22.50 1.40
C ALA A 248 18.77 21.84 1.57
N ARG A 249 18.95 21.03 2.61
CA ARG A 249 20.20 20.33 2.93
C ARG A 249 19.89 18.93 3.49
N PRO A 250 19.29 18.03 2.69
CA PRO A 250 19.03 16.65 3.11
C PRO A 250 20.35 15.94 3.46
N GLN A 251 20.34 15.11 4.49
CA GLN A 251 21.52 14.41 4.99
C GLN A 251 21.30 12.91 5.02
N ASP A 252 22.31 12.16 4.57
CA ASP A 252 22.36 10.73 4.77
C ASP A 252 22.39 10.40 6.28
N ALA A 253 21.46 9.57 6.73
CA ALA A 253 21.29 9.19 8.13
C ALA A 253 21.59 7.70 8.39
N GLY A 254 22.22 7.00 7.42
CA GLY A 254 22.53 5.58 7.51
C GLY A 254 21.45 4.70 6.90
N CYS A 255 21.54 3.38 7.12
CA CYS A 255 20.57 2.46 6.56
C CYS A 255 20.40 1.14 7.30
N VAL A 256 19.29 0.48 6.99
CA VAL A 256 18.98 -0.91 7.33
C VAL A 256 19.32 -1.78 6.13
N ASN A 257 20.13 -2.80 6.32
CA ASN A 257 20.58 -3.70 5.25
C ASN A 257 20.69 -5.18 5.69
N GLN A 258 20.21 -5.48 6.90
CA GLN A 258 20.33 -6.78 7.54
C GLN A 258 19.58 -7.87 6.75
N ASP A 259 18.42 -7.51 6.20
CA ASP A 259 17.56 -8.42 5.46
C ASP A 259 17.63 -8.28 3.93
N GLY A 260 18.46 -7.34 3.43
CA GLY A 260 18.60 -7.10 2.00
C GLY A 260 17.51 -6.19 1.45
N TYR A 261 16.86 -6.62 0.35
CA TYR A 261 15.94 -5.79 -0.43
C TYR A 261 14.67 -5.48 0.38
N VAL A 262 14.29 -4.20 0.42
CA VAL A 262 13.02 -3.73 0.97
C VAL A 262 12.25 -3.13 -0.19
N HIS A 263 11.03 -3.61 -0.44
CA HIS A 263 10.17 -3.08 -1.51
C HIS A 263 9.43 -1.82 -1.05
N ASP A 264 8.78 -1.92 0.10
CA ASP A 264 8.04 -0.85 0.77
C ASP A 264 8.23 -0.96 2.29
N ALA A 265 7.83 0.07 3.04
CA ALA A 265 7.81 0.04 4.49
C ALA A 265 6.79 1.03 5.08
N GLN A 266 6.49 0.83 6.36
CA GLN A 266 5.86 1.85 7.20
C GLN A 266 6.72 2.08 8.44
N CYS A 267 7.15 3.33 8.67
CA CYS A 267 7.95 3.70 9.82
C CYS A 267 7.17 4.65 10.73
N VAL A 268 7.06 4.32 12.02
CA VAL A 268 6.25 5.07 12.99
C VAL A 268 6.98 5.26 14.32
N ILE A 269 6.55 6.24 15.10
CA ILE A 269 6.85 6.27 16.53
C ILE A 269 5.92 5.28 17.23
N TYR A 270 6.49 4.17 17.70
CA TYR A 270 5.70 3.04 18.17
C TYR A 270 4.95 3.35 19.47
N ASN A 271 3.68 2.99 19.50
CA ASN A 271 2.78 3.14 20.65
C ASN A 271 2.05 1.84 21.04
N GLY A 272 2.49 0.68 20.51
CA GLY A 272 1.73 -0.56 20.64
C GLY A 272 1.98 -1.42 21.88
N PRO A 273 1.56 -2.70 21.92
CA PRO A 273 1.48 -3.44 23.18
C PRO A 273 2.82 -3.65 23.91
N MET A 274 3.95 -3.70 23.18
CA MET A 274 5.26 -3.85 23.79
C MET A 274 5.81 -2.54 24.34
N ARG A 275 5.48 -2.23 25.61
CA ARG A 275 5.87 -0.99 26.29
C ARG A 275 7.37 -0.63 26.22
N GLN A 276 8.29 -1.61 26.18
CA GLN A 276 9.73 -1.32 26.07
C GLN A 276 10.15 -0.69 24.71
N TYR A 277 9.28 -0.71 23.70
CA TYR A 277 9.49 -0.04 22.42
C TYR A 277 8.68 1.26 22.28
N HIS A 278 7.92 1.68 23.30
CA HIS A 278 7.18 2.95 23.26
C HIS A 278 8.11 4.14 22.99
N GLY A 279 7.71 5.01 22.07
CA GLY A 279 8.47 6.21 21.68
C GLY A 279 9.70 5.93 20.82
N LYS A 280 9.91 4.67 20.42
CA LYS A 280 10.97 4.28 19.48
C LYS A 280 10.48 4.39 18.04
N GLU A 281 11.40 4.67 17.13
CA GLU A 281 11.11 4.67 15.69
C GLU A 281 11.26 3.24 15.17
N ILE A 282 10.13 2.62 14.82
CA ILE A 282 10.04 1.23 14.35
C ILE A 282 9.57 1.23 12.90
N CYS A 283 10.25 0.47 12.05
CA CYS A 283 9.89 0.26 10.66
C CYS A 283 9.42 -1.18 10.42
N PHE A 284 8.26 -1.31 9.80
CA PHE A 284 7.69 -2.55 9.25
C PHE A 284 8.05 -2.60 7.77
N ASN A 285 8.92 -3.52 7.37
CA ASN A 285 9.44 -3.62 6.01
C ASN A 285 8.84 -4.81 5.27
N TYR A 286 8.47 -4.59 4.01
CA TYR A 286 7.85 -5.59 3.14
C TYR A 286 8.91 -5.99 2.09
N ASN A 287 9.45 -7.21 2.22
CA ASN A 287 10.75 -7.59 1.68
C ASN A 287 10.69 -8.74 0.67
N GLU A 288 9.79 -8.72 -0.31
CA GLU A 288 9.63 -9.78 -1.33
C GLU A 288 9.17 -11.14 -0.77
N ASP A 289 9.75 -11.61 0.34
CA ASP A 289 9.53 -12.92 0.95
C ASP A 289 9.08 -12.86 2.42
N THR A 290 9.16 -11.68 3.04
CA THR A 290 9.01 -11.51 4.49
C THR A 290 8.45 -10.14 4.89
N LEU A 291 7.78 -10.13 6.05
CA LEU A 291 7.61 -8.95 6.89
C LEU A 291 8.77 -8.87 7.88
N THR A 292 9.56 -7.79 7.82
CA THR A 292 10.73 -7.58 8.68
C THR A 292 10.59 -6.32 9.51
N ILE A 293 10.58 -6.47 10.84
CA ILE A 293 10.42 -5.37 11.79
C ILE A 293 11.78 -4.95 12.34
N VAL A 294 12.06 -3.65 12.31
CA VAL A 294 13.36 -3.09 12.70
C VAL A 294 13.18 -1.87 13.62
N ASP A 295 13.92 -1.85 14.73
CA ASP A 295 14.10 -0.66 15.57
C ASP A 295 15.23 0.20 15.01
N ILE A 296 14.89 1.38 14.51
CA ILE A 296 15.83 2.33 13.89
C ILE A 296 16.12 3.55 14.78
N THR A 297 15.63 3.57 16.02
CA THR A 297 15.79 4.69 16.97
C THR A 297 17.24 5.16 17.06
N ARG A 298 18.18 4.22 16.98
CA ARG A 298 19.61 4.50 16.83
C ARG A 298 20.02 4.24 15.38
N ARG A 299 19.88 5.25 14.52
CA ARG A 299 20.09 5.12 13.06
C ARG A 299 21.44 4.53 12.63
N ALA A 300 22.49 4.77 13.41
CA ALA A 300 23.82 4.19 13.16
C ALA A 300 23.93 2.70 13.52
N LEU A 301 22.98 2.14 14.27
CA LEU A 301 22.95 0.78 14.79
C LEU A 301 21.49 0.24 14.82
N PRO A 302 20.84 0.09 13.64
CA PRO A 302 19.49 -0.46 13.59
C PRO A 302 19.47 -1.91 14.08
N VAL A 303 18.37 -2.31 14.73
CA VAL A 303 18.20 -3.64 15.32
C VAL A 303 16.99 -4.32 14.68
N GLN A 304 17.24 -5.37 13.91
CA GLN A 304 16.18 -6.24 13.41
C GLN A 304 15.56 -7.01 14.57
N LEU A 305 14.24 -6.87 14.75
CA LEU A 305 13.46 -7.49 15.82
C LEU A 305 12.86 -8.82 15.37
N SER A 306 12.38 -8.87 14.14
CA SER A 306 11.81 -10.07 13.53
C SER A 306 12.02 -10.06 12.02
N ARG A 307 11.87 -11.26 11.44
CA ARG A 307 11.79 -11.53 10.01
C ARG A 307 10.85 -12.71 9.86
N THR A 308 9.64 -12.44 9.40
CA THR A 308 8.55 -13.41 9.42
C THR A 308 8.04 -13.63 8.01
N THR A 309 7.91 -14.90 7.62
CA THR A 309 7.28 -15.33 6.38
C THR A 309 5.99 -16.08 6.67
N TYR A 310 5.21 -16.40 5.64
CA TYR A 310 3.88 -16.97 5.75
C TYR A 310 3.59 -17.93 4.60
N VAL A 311 2.58 -18.79 4.80
CA VAL A 311 2.06 -19.66 3.75
C VAL A 311 1.40 -18.79 2.69
N GLY A 312 1.82 -18.96 1.43
CA GLY A 312 1.35 -18.12 0.32
C GLY A 312 2.33 -17.02 -0.10
N ALA A 313 3.37 -16.75 0.70
CA ALA A 313 4.36 -15.71 0.40
C ALA A 313 4.92 -15.81 -1.03
N THR A 314 4.64 -14.79 -1.86
CA THR A 314 5.05 -14.71 -3.28
C THR A 314 5.80 -13.42 -3.60
N TYR A 315 5.23 -12.25 -3.37
CA TYR A 315 5.91 -10.95 -3.33
C TYR A 315 5.32 -10.08 -2.21
N THR A 316 5.82 -10.23 -0.98
CA THR A 316 5.43 -9.36 0.14
C THR A 316 5.67 -7.89 -0.21
N HIS A 317 4.60 -7.15 -0.51
CA HIS A 317 4.65 -5.94 -1.33
C HIS A 317 4.52 -4.67 -0.49
N GLN A 318 3.41 -4.51 0.21
CA GLN A 318 3.10 -3.39 1.06
C GLN A 318 2.21 -3.85 2.23
N GLY A 319 2.04 -2.95 3.20
CA GLY A 319 1.10 -3.13 4.27
C GLY A 319 1.02 -1.87 5.12
N TRP A 320 0.06 -1.86 6.04
CA TRP A 320 -0.25 -0.68 6.83
C TRP A 320 -0.84 -1.07 8.18
N LEU A 321 -0.42 -0.37 9.24
CA LEU A 321 -0.97 -0.53 10.58
C LEU A 321 -2.49 -0.28 10.54
N ALA A 322 -3.24 -1.22 11.09
CA ALA A 322 -4.69 -1.25 11.04
C ALA A 322 -5.34 -0.66 12.29
N THR A 323 -4.57 -0.50 13.38
CA THR A 323 -5.05 -0.01 14.66
C THR A 323 -4.12 1.02 15.28
N ASP A 324 -4.69 2.03 15.96
CA ASP A 324 -3.95 3.10 16.63
C ASP A 324 -3.02 2.61 17.75
N ASP A 325 -3.33 1.44 18.31
CA ASP A 325 -2.48 0.76 19.28
C ASP A 325 -1.40 -0.09 18.60
N HIS A 326 -1.15 0.06 17.30
CA HIS A 326 -0.12 -0.61 16.51
C HIS A 326 -0.04 -2.13 16.77
N ARG A 327 -1.19 -2.76 17.03
CA ARG A 327 -1.30 -4.18 17.36
C ARG A 327 -1.50 -5.04 16.12
N TYR A 328 -2.20 -4.51 15.13
CA TYR A 328 -2.48 -5.21 13.89
C TYR A 328 -1.96 -4.41 12.71
N LEU A 329 -1.53 -5.12 11.67
CA LEU A 329 -1.33 -4.56 10.34
C LEU A 329 -2.04 -5.43 9.30
N LEU A 330 -2.40 -4.81 8.18
CA LEU A 330 -2.84 -5.49 6.97
C LEU A 330 -1.69 -5.50 5.97
N LEU A 331 -1.59 -6.57 5.19
CA LEU A 331 -0.49 -6.81 4.25
C LEU A 331 -1.05 -7.35 2.93
N ASP A 332 -0.47 -6.89 1.83
CA ASP A 332 -0.69 -7.38 0.47
C ASP A 332 0.55 -8.11 -0.05
N ASP A 333 0.30 -9.11 -0.90
CA ASP A 333 1.29 -10.03 -1.47
C ASP A 333 1.14 -10.04 -2.98
N GLU A 334 1.80 -9.08 -3.64
CA GLU A 334 1.67 -8.93 -5.07
C GLU A 334 2.04 -10.22 -5.80
N LEU A 335 1.23 -10.66 -6.75
CA LEU A 335 1.40 -11.90 -7.55
C LEU A 335 0.93 -13.20 -6.92
N ASP A 336 0.57 -13.28 -5.65
CA ASP A 336 0.08 -14.56 -5.12
C ASP A 336 -1.20 -15.03 -5.85
N GLU A 337 -2.02 -14.11 -6.37
CA GLU A 337 -3.13 -14.41 -7.27
C GLU A 337 -2.67 -14.90 -8.65
N GLN A 338 -1.63 -14.29 -9.21
CA GLN A 338 -1.12 -14.61 -10.57
C GLN A 338 -0.40 -15.95 -10.59
N GLU A 339 0.37 -16.26 -9.55
CA GLU A 339 1.09 -17.52 -9.37
C GLU A 339 0.20 -18.62 -8.77
N ALA A 340 -1.06 -18.29 -8.45
CA ALA A 340 -2.05 -19.17 -7.85
C ALA A 340 -1.52 -19.86 -6.58
N ASN A 341 -0.95 -19.07 -5.66
CA ASN A 341 -0.29 -19.55 -4.46
C ASN A 341 -1.11 -19.24 -3.19
N GLY A 342 -0.99 -20.10 -2.18
CA GLY A 342 -1.62 -19.89 -0.88
C GLY A 342 -3.12 -19.60 -0.93
N GLU A 343 -3.54 -18.65 -0.09
CA GLU A 343 -4.94 -18.24 0.02
C GLU A 343 -5.45 -17.57 -1.26
N ALA A 344 -4.58 -16.88 -2.01
CA ALA A 344 -4.89 -16.21 -3.26
C ALA A 344 -4.99 -17.14 -4.49
N SER A 345 -4.85 -18.46 -4.32
CA SER A 345 -4.84 -19.43 -5.43
C SER A 345 -6.11 -19.48 -6.29
N ASP A 346 -7.21 -18.89 -5.82
CA ASP A 346 -8.47 -18.73 -6.56
C ASP A 346 -8.52 -17.46 -7.44
N GLY A 347 -7.48 -16.63 -7.37
CA GLY A 347 -7.29 -15.39 -8.12
C GLY A 347 -7.98 -14.17 -7.50
N HIS A 348 -8.62 -14.31 -6.33
CA HIS A 348 -9.24 -13.18 -5.63
C HIS A 348 -8.19 -12.41 -4.84
N THR A 349 -8.26 -11.08 -4.93
CA THR A 349 -7.38 -10.17 -4.17
C THR A 349 -7.43 -10.55 -2.69
N THR A 350 -6.28 -10.82 -2.09
CA THR A 350 -6.19 -11.39 -0.74
C THR A 350 -5.38 -10.49 0.18
N THR A 351 -6.01 -9.97 1.24
CA THR A 351 -5.33 -9.15 2.26
C THR A 351 -5.07 -9.97 3.51
N TYR A 352 -3.82 -10.07 3.93
CA TYR A 352 -3.40 -10.80 5.11
C TYR A 352 -3.56 -9.96 6.39
N VAL A 353 -4.08 -10.58 7.44
CA VAL A 353 -4.20 -10.00 8.78
C VAL A 353 -3.03 -10.47 9.64
N VAL A 354 -2.23 -9.53 10.17
CA VAL A 354 -1.04 -9.84 10.97
C VAL A 354 -1.18 -9.25 12.38
N ASP A 355 -1.11 -10.11 13.39
CA ASP A 355 -0.99 -9.73 14.80
C ASP A 355 0.49 -9.47 15.13
N ILE A 356 0.81 -8.22 15.44
CA ILE A 356 2.13 -7.74 15.83
C ILE A 356 2.16 -7.28 17.30
N THR A 357 1.29 -7.87 18.15
CA THR A 357 1.33 -7.68 19.61
C THR A 357 2.75 -7.88 20.17
N ASP A 358 3.48 -8.85 19.61
CA ASP A 358 4.90 -9.05 19.83
C ASP A 358 5.70 -8.73 18.55
N LEU A 359 6.41 -7.60 18.54
CA LEU A 359 7.26 -7.18 17.43
C LEU A 359 8.39 -8.18 17.09
N THR A 360 8.74 -9.07 18.02
CA THR A 360 9.74 -10.12 17.80
C THR A 360 9.14 -11.42 17.28
N TRP A 361 7.81 -11.54 17.28
CA TRP A 361 7.07 -12.70 16.80
C TRP A 361 5.72 -12.31 16.13
N PRO A 362 5.74 -11.62 14.97
CA PRO A 362 4.53 -11.41 14.18
C PRO A 362 3.81 -12.71 13.83
N VAL A 363 2.48 -12.72 13.88
CA VAL A 363 1.66 -13.90 13.59
C VAL A 363 0.61 -13.58 12.52
N PHE A 364 0.63 -14.30 11.41
CA PHE A 364 -0.41 -14.22 10.37
C PHE A 364 -1.66 -14.97 10.84
N ARG A 365 -2.78 -14.25 10.99
CA ARG A 365 -4.00 -14.69 11.69
C ARG A 365 -5.15 -15.10 10.78
N GLY A 366 -5.13 -14.65 9.54
CA GLY A 366 -6.21 -14.89 8.59
C GLY A 366 -6.08 -13.99 7.38
N VAL A 367 -7.10 -14.02 6.53
CA VAL A 367 -7.18 -13.24 5.31
C VAL A 367 -8.57 -12.67 5.12
N TYR A 368 -8.63 -11.53 4.44
CA TYR A 368 -9.82 -11.05 3.76
C TYR A 368 -9.66 -11.32 2.26
N LYS A 369 -10.75 -11.76 1.61
CA LYS A 369 -10.79 -12.00 0.18
C LYS A 369 -11.79 -11.06 -0.48
N SER A 370 -11.32 -10.29 -1.45
CA SER A 370 -12.16 -9.45 -2.29
C SER A 370 -13.19 -10.28 -3.06
N PRO A 371 -14.42 -9.76 -3.30
CA PRO A 371 -15.42 -10.45 -4.13
C PRO A 371 -15.02 -10.55 -5.60
N VAL A 372 -13.97 -9.84 -6.02
CA VAL A 372 -13.48 -9.82 -7.42
C VAL A 372 -12.04 -10.31 -7.52
N ARG A 373 -11.67 -10.75 -8.73
CA ARG A 373 -10.31 -11.15 -9.08
C ARG A 373 -9.48 -9.97 -9.57
N SER A 374 -8.37 -9.74 -8.90
CA SER A 374 -7.34 -8.78 -9.31
C SER A 374 -6.07 -9.02 -8.49
N ILE A 375 -4.96 -8.46 -8.94
CA ILE A 375 -3.73 -8.44 -8.13
C ILE A 375 -3.91 -7.36 -7.04
N ASP A 376 -3.57 -7.67 -5.80
CA ASP A 376 -3.48 -6.66 -4.73
C ASP A 376 -2.30 -5.70 -4.96
N HIS A 377 -2.31 -4.51 -4.34
CA HIS A 377 -1.18 -3.58 -4.52
C HIS A 377 -0.97 -2.65 -3.33
N ASN A 378 -1.62 -1.49 -3.27
CA ASN A 378 -1.40 -0.53 -2.19
C ASN A 378 -2.67 -0.35 -1.36
N GLN A 379 -2.52 -0.33 -0.04
CA GLN A 379 -3.61 -0.02 0.87
C GLN A 379 -3.24 0.95 1.99
N TYR A 380 -4.25 1.68 2.46
CA TYR A 380 -4.13 2.64 3.55
C TYR A 380 -5.33 2.49 4.48
N ILE A 381 -5.09 2.48 5.80
CA ILE A 381 -6.15 2.36 6.80
C ILE A 381 -6.37 3.72 7.48
N ILE A 382 -7.64 4.13 7.53
CA ILE A 382 -8.10 5.31 8.27
C ILE A 382 -9.31 4.88 9.09
N ASP A 383 -9.26 5.05 10.41
CA ASP A 383 -10.40 4.85 11.32
C ASP A 383 -11.14 3.50 11.14
N GLY A 384 -10.38 2.41 10.93
CA GLY A 384 -10.95 1.06 10.73
C GLY A 384 -11.47 0.80 9.32
N ILE A 385 -11.21 1.67 8.35
CA ILE A 385 -11.54 1.49 6.94
C ILE A 385 -10.25 1.34 6.13
N ALA A 386 -10.12 0.26 5.36
CA ALA A 386 -9.05 0.06 4.40
C ALA A 386 -9.45 0.59 3.02
N TYR A 387 -8.64 1.47 2.46
CA TYR A 387 -8.74 1.99 1.10
C TYR A 387 -7.64 1.33 0.26
N GLN A 388 -8.05 0.44 -0.63
CA GLN A 388 -7.14 -0.40 -1.41
C GLN A 388 -7.23 -0.02 -2.89
N SER A 389 -6.08 0.16 -3.53
CA SER A 389 -5.98 0.23 -4.99
C SER A 389 -5.46 -1.11 -5.49
N ASN A 390 -6.34 -1.91 -6.09
CA ASN A 390 -6.05 -3.28 -6.51
C ASN A 390 -6.16 -3.38 -8.03
N TYR A 391 -5.13 -2.89 -8.72
CA TYR A 391 -4.97 -2.93 -10.18
C TYR A 391 -6.29 -2.82 -10.95
N GLY A 392 -6.67 -3.87 -11.68
CA GLY A 392 -7.80 -3.86 -12.60
C GLY A 392 -9.10 -3.55 -11.87
N SER A 393 -9.25 -4.05 -10.65
CA SER A 393 -10.47 -3.87 -9.86
C SER A 393 -10.64 -2.47 -9.25
N GLY A 394 -9.65 -1.59 -9.41
CA GLY A 394 -9.71 -0.19 -8.99
C GLY A 394 -9.67 0.00 -7.48
N LEU A 395 -10.49 0.94 -7.00
CA LEU A 395 -10.62 1.27 -5.58
C LEU A 395 -11.57 0.30 -4.89
N ARG A 396 -11.11 -0.32 -3.81
CA ARG A 396 -11.89 -1.16 -2.89
C ARG A 396 -11.87 -0.53 -1.49
N ILE A 397 -13.04 -0.37 -0.88
CA ILE A 397 -13.18 0.22 0.45
C ILE A 397 -13.78 -0.85 1.37
N VAL A 398 -13.01 -1.26 2.37
CA VAL A 398 -13.33 -2.40 3.23
C VAL A 398 -13.39 -1.94 4.68
N ASP A 399 -14.49 -2.22 5.37
CA ASP A 399 -14.56 -2.09 6.82
C ASP A 399 -13.76 -3.22 7.46
N VAL A 400 -12.71 -2.86 8.18
CA VAL A 400 -11.79 -3.76 8.88
C VAL A 400 -11.83 -3.57 10.39
N SER A 401 -12.79 -2.79 10.90
CA SER A 401 -12.90 -2.42 12.32
C SER A 401 -13.13 -3.63 13.25
N SER A 402 -13.73 -4.69 12.70
CA SER A 402 -13.96 -5.96 13.41
C SER A 402 -12.68 -6.71 13.79
N ILE A 403 -11.51 -6.30 13.28
CA ILE A 403 -10.20 -6.90 13.59
C ILE A 403 -9.89 -6.97 15.09
N THR A 404 -10.43 -6.03 15.86
CA THR A 404 -10.20 -5.95 17.31
C THR A 404 -11.01 -6.99 18.10
N ASP A 405 -12.12 -7.47 17.51
CA ASP A 405 -12.99 -8.50 18.07
C ASP A 405 -12.65 -9.90 17.52
N ASP A 406 -12.34 -10.00 16.23
CA ASP A 406 -11.95 -11.23 15.52
C ASP A 406 -10.87 -10.95 14.48
N ASP A 407 -9.64 -11.41 14.75
CA ASP A 407 -8.48 -11.18 13.88
C ASP A 407 -8.33 -12.21 12.75
N SER A 408 -9.35 -13.02 12.49
CA SER A 408 -9.32 -13.96 11.36
C SER A 408 -9.63 -13.32 10.00
N GLY A 409 -10.04 -12.05 9.97
CA GLY A 409 -10.50 -11.34 8.75
C GLY A 409 -11.93 -11.68 8.29
N ALA A 410 -12.60 -12.63 8.97
CA ALA A 410 -13.92 -13.11 8.55
C ALA A 410 -15.06 -12.08 8.74
N GLY A 411 -14.83 -11.06 9.57
CA GLY A 411 -15.76 -9.95 9.79
C GLY A 411 -15.47 -8.72 8.94
N PHE A 412 -14.51 -8.78 8.01
CA PHE A 412 -14.24 -7.66 7.11
C PHE A 412 -15.28 -7.61 5.99
N GLU A 413 -15.72 -6.42 5.61
CA GLU A 413 -16.81 -6.22 4.65
C GLU A 413 -16.46 -5.14 3.62
N GLU A 414 -16.55 -5.46 2.31
CA GLU A 414 -16.49 -4.42 1.27
C GLU A 414 -17.75 -3.54 1.37
N ILE A 415 -17.57 -2.28 1.77
CA ILE A 415 -18.68 -1.33 1.94
C ILE A 415 -18.88 -0.44 0.71
N ALA A 416 -17.85 -0.28 -0.13
CA ALA A 416 -17.88 0.56 -1.32
C ALA A 416 -16.75 0.21 -2.30
N TYR A 417 -16.93 0.51 -3.58
CA TYR A 417 -15.88 0.35 -4.59
C TYR A 417 -16.08 1.29 -5.79
N PHE A 418 -14.99 1.53 -6.52
CA PHE A 418 -15.01 2.17 -7.82
C PHE A 418 -14.02 1.46 -8.75
N ASP A 419 -14.56 0.75 -9.74
CA ASP A 419 -13.77 0.04 -10.73
C ASP A 419 -13.23 1.03 -11.77
N VAL A 420 -11.93 1.02 -12.03
CA VAL A 420 -11.32 1.93 -13.01
C VAL A 420 -11.11 1.28 -14.38
N ARG A 421 -11.45 0.00 -14.54
CA ARG A 421 -11.21 -0.80 -15.75
C ARG A 421 -12.47 -1.59 -16.17
N PRO A 422 -13.41 -0.95 -16.86
CA PRO A 422 -14.61 -1.64 -17.35
C PRO A 422 -14.34 -2.74 -18.40
N GLU A 423 -13.13 -2.86 -18.94
CA GLU A 423 -12.82 -3.82 -20.00
C GLU A 423 -12.83 -5.29 -19.54
N ASP A 424 -12.51 -5.58 -18.28
CA ASP A 424 -12.46 -6.95 -17.73
C ASP A 424 -13.62 -7.29 -16.81
N ASP A 425 -14.57 -6.38 -16.65
CA ASP A 425 -15.77 -6.53 -15.84
C ASP A 425 -16.63 -7.76 -16.18
N GLY A 426 -16.48 -8.29 -17.39
CA GLY A 426 -17.16 -9.49 -17.88
C GLY A 426 -16.36 -10.80 -17.71
N ALA A 427 -15.12 -10.72 -17.22
CA ALA A 427 -14.27 -11.88 -17.00
C ALA A 427 -14.77 -12.75 -15.83
N PRO A 428 -14.49 -14.07 -15.83
CA PRO A 428 -14.86 -14.95 -14.73
C PRO A 428 -14.25 -14.48 -13.40
N GLY A 429 -15.09 -14.20 -12.41
CA GLY A 429 -14.65 -13.65 -11.12
C GLY A 429 -14.62 -12.12 -11.07
N GLY A 430 -15.16 -11.44 -12.08
CA GLY A 430 -15.38 -9.98 -12.05
C GLY A 430 -14.16 -9.12 -12.37
N GLY A 431 -13.06 -9.72 -12.84
CA GLY A 431 -11.85 -9.01 -13.26
C GLY A 431 -10.75 -9.97 -13.72
N GLU A 432 -9.66 -9.41 -14.27
CA GLU A 432 -8.46 -10.15 -14.68
C GLU A 432 -7.29 -9.90 -13.72
N VAL A 433 -6.50 -10.95 -13.47
CA VAL A 433 -5.29 -10.89 -12.62
C VAL A 433 -4.10 -10.34 -13.43
N THR A 434 -4.13 -9.03 -13.70
CA THR A 434 -3.16 -8.30 -14.56
C THR A 434 -2.76 -6.96 -13.96
N PHE A 435 -1.62 -6.38 -14.40
CA PHE A 435 -1.08 -5.11 -13.90
C PHE A 435 -1.66 -3.87 -14.61
N ASN A 436 -2.97 -3.86 -14.85
CA ASN A 436 -3.68 -2.72 -15.44
C ASN A 436 -4.49 -1.98 -14.37
N GLY A 437 -4.95 -0.76 -14.62
CA GLY A 437 -5.86 -0.08 -13.68
C GLY A 437 -5.14 0.72 -12.61
N ALA A 438 -5.62 0.69 -11.36
CA ALA A 438 -5.18 1.56 -10.28
C ALA A 438 -3.81 1.19 -9.72
N TRP A 439 -2.87 2.13 -9.73
CA TRP A 439 -1.56 1.95 -9.09
C TRP A 439 -1.60 2.31 -7.60
N SER A 440 -2.21 3.44 -7.25
CA SER A 440 -2.26 3.95 -5.87
C SER A 440 -3.53 4.75 -5.64
N VAL A 441 -3.91 4.86 -4.36
CA VAL A 441 -5.02 5.68 -3.86
C VAL A 441 -4.50 6.63 -2.77
N TYR A 442 -4.98 7.88 -2.76
CA TYR A 442 -4.73 8.82 -1.68
C TYR A 442 -6.05 9.21 -0.99
N PRO A 443 -6.33 8.65 0.21
CA PRO A 443 -7.60 8.87 0.93
C PRO A 443 -7.56 9.99 1.99
N TYR A 444 -6.50 10.79 2.07
CA TYR A 444 -6.25 11.68 3.22
C TYR A 444 -6.65 13.17 3.01
N LEU A 445 -7.37 13.51 1.93
CA LEU A 445 -7.80 14.90 1.71
C LEU A 445 -8.87 15.31 2.74
N PRO A 446 -8.75 16.47 3.41
CA PRO A 446 -9.74 16.96 4.38
C PRO A 446 -11.17 17.09 3.85
N SER A 447 -11.35 17.38 2.56
CA SER A 447 -12.66 17.40 1.89
C SER A 447 -13.32 16.01 1.83
N GLY A 448 -12.56 14.96 2.13
CA GLY A 448 -12.93 13.56 2.01
C GLY A 448 -13.08 13.10 0.55
N HIS A 449 -12.52 13.83 -0.40
CA HIS A 449 -12.31 13.32 -1.75
C HIS A 449 -11.14 12.32 -1.74
N LEU A 450 -11.24 11.30 -2.57
CA LEU A 450 -10.22 10.28 -2.74
C LEU A 450 -9.59 10.49 -4.11
N LEU A 451 -8.26 10.36 -4.19
CA LEU A 451 -7.56 10.38 -5.48
C LEU A 451 -7.13 8.96 -5.84
N VAL A 452 -7.41 8.52 -7.06
CA VAL A 452 -6.92 7.23 -7.59
C VAL A 452 -6.19 7.50 -8.89
N ASN A 453 -4.94 7.06 -8.99
CA ASN A 453 -4.19 7.19 -10.24
C ASN A 453 -4.12 5.83 -10.93
N SER A 454 -4.69 5.77 -12.13
CA SER A 454 -4.62 4.61 -13.01
C SER A 454 -3.41 4.69 -13.92
N ILE A 455 -2.78 3.54 -14.19
CA ILE A 455 -1.60 3.39 -15.03
C ILE A 455 -1.89 3.94 -16.43
N GLU A 456 -2.93 3.45 -17.09
CA GLU A 456 -3.23 3.81 -18.48
C GLU A 456 -4.14 5.04 -18.61
N ARG A 457 -5.04 5.30 -17.64
CA ARG A 457 -6.09 6.31 -17.82
C ARG A 457 -5.71 7.69 -17.34
N GLY A 458 -5.27 7.82 -16.10
CA GLY A 458 -5.06 9.11 -15.44
C GLY A 458 -5.59 9.18 -14.02
N LEU A 459 -5.79 10.41 -13.56
CA LEU A 459 -6.22 10.73 -12.19
C LEU A 459 -7.74 10.78 -12.10
N PHE A 460 -8.30 9.99 -11.19
CA PHE A 460 -9.69 10.06 -10.75
C PHE A 460 -9.78 10.80 -9.42
N SER A 461 -10.77 11.69 -9.30
CA SER A 461 -11.26 12.23 -8.03
C SER A 461 -12.60 11.59 -7.73
N LEU A 462 -12.69 10.94 -6.58
CA LEU A 462 -13.82 10.12 -6.17
C LEU A 462 -14.38 10.58 -4.82
N LYS A 463 -15.63 10.22 -4.54
CA LYS A 463 -16.27 10.51 -3.24
C LYS A 463 -17.03 9.30 -2.72
N HIS A 464 -16.61 8.76 -1.59
CA HIS A 464 -17.38 7.75 -0.86
C HIS A 464 -18.60 8.40 -0.20
N ASN A 465 -19.79 7.89 -0.55
CA ASN A 465 -21.08 8.29 -0.01
C ASN A 465 -21.50 7.27 1.05
N ALA A 466 -21.15 7.56 2.30
CA ALA A 466 -21.54 6.76 3.47
C ALA A 466 -23.03 6.94 3.82
#